data_AF-A0A7X6P7Z3-F1
#
_entry.id   AF-A0A7X6P7Z3-F1
#
_cell.length_a   1.000
_cell.length_b   1.000
_cell.length_c   1.000
_cell.angle_alpha   90.00
_cell.angle_beta   90.00
_cell.angle_gamma   90.00
#
_symmetry.space_group_name_H-M   'P 1'
#
loop_
_entity.id
_entity.type
_entity.pdbx_description
1 polymer ?
#
loop_
_entity_poly.entity_id
_entity_poly.type
_entity_poly.pdbx_seq_one_letter_code
_entity_poly.pdbx_strand_id
1 'polypeptide(L)'
;DVTIEIDAITKLIIPEIDDEFAKDMDFENLEEMKAKIGEELKAQVEHSNYEAQNNAIINALFKKKPFKIPPMTLKSIIDDYAASLHIDENHPLYNYYVNEAANYLVRYLIVDSLREKIHIEVSEDMINEFIEHRAILSNSSVAGYKEKNEDYIKSDNFIRDAQDYFLLRKIAETCTFIEPTGETEYPAYEIAPYEPEEEEEQDNQDKPEEQEEPSEENVRKEEQ
;
A
#
# COMPACT_ATOMS: atom_id res chain seq x y z
N ASP A 1 10.89 -30.51 20.53
CA ASP A 1 12.33 -30.33 20.69
C ASP A 1 13.01 -30.29 19.34
N VAL A 2 13.70 -29.19 19.04
CA VAL A 2 14.55 -29.07 17.84
C VAL A 2 15.98 -29.25 18.31
N THR A 3 16.63 -30.32 17.85
CA THR A 3 18.04 -30.60 18.11
C THR A 3 18.84 -30.06 16.93
N ILE A 4 19.80 -29.18 17.19
CA ILE A 4 20.71 -28.64 16.18
C ILE A 4 22.07 -29.30 16.36
N GLU A 5 22.56 -29.99 15.33
CA GLU A 5 23.94 -30.44 15.22
C GLU A 5 24.77 -29.43 14.44
N ILE A 6 26.00 -29.18 14.89
CA ILE A 6 26.93 -28.24 14.26
C ILE A 6 27.93 -29.04 13.45
N ASP A 7 27.85 -28.93 12.12
CA ASP A 7 28.77 -29.63 11.20
C ASP A 7 30.15 -28.96 11.14
N ALA A 8 30.20 -27.63 11.10
CA ALA A 8 31.45 -26.88 11.00
C ALA A 8 31.33 -25.46 11.55
N ILE A 9 32.45 -24.93 12.04
CA ILE A 9 32.61 -23.52 12.41
C ILE A 9 33.77 -22.97 11.57
N THR A 10 33.47 -22.06 10.65
CA THR A 10 34.45 -21.43 9.77
C THR A 10 34.59 -19.94 10.06
N LYS A 11 35.76 -19.37 9.72
CA LYS A 11 36.01 -17.93 9.81
C LYS A 11 35.78 -17.31 8.45
N LEU A 12 34.86 -16.34 8.37
CA LEU A 12 34.67 -15.52 7.18
C LEU A 12 35.86 -14.55 7.04
N ILE A 13 36.56 -14.62 5.90
CA ILE A 13 37.64 -13.71 5.55
C ILE A 13 37.10 -12.81 4.45
N ILE A 14 37.05 -11.50 4.71
CA ILE A 14 36.62 -10.50 3.73
C ILE A 14 37.78 -10.27 2.75
N PRO A 15 37.59 -10.46 1.44
CA PRO A 15 38.63 -10.21 0.45
C PRO A 15 38.97 -8.72 0.34
N GLU A 16 40.16 -8.41 -0.16
CA GLU A 16 40.50 -7.03 -0.52
C GLU A 16 39.72 -6.62 -1.78
N ILE A 17 39.35 -5.34 -1.86
CA ILE A 17 38.61 -4.79 -3.02
C ILE A 17 39.65 -4.26 -4.01
N ASP A 18 40.17 -5.16 -4.84
CA ASP A 18 41.20 -4.90 -5.85
C ASP A 18 40.79 -5.42 -7.25
N ASP A 19 41.71 -5.38 -8.21
CA ASP A 19 41.44 -5.84 -9.57
C ASP A 19 41.24 -7.36 -9.66
N GLU A 20 41.77 -8.16 -8.74
CA GLU A 20 41.54 -9.60 -8.72
C GLU A 20 40.12 -9.90 -8.23
N PHE A 21 39.65 -9.19 -7.20
CA PHE A 21 38.25 -9.24 -6.79
C PHE A 21 37.30 -8.82 -7.92
N ALA A 22 37.64 -7.79 -8.68
CA ALA A 22 36.83 -7.35 -9.82
C ALA A 22 36.70 -8.45 -10.90
N LYS A 23 37.81 -9.14 -11.20
CA LYS A 23 37.80 -10.29 -12.14
C LYS A 23 36.99 -11.47 -11.63
N ASP A 24 37.03 -11.76 -10.32
CA ASP A 24 36.17 -12.78 -9.72
C ASP A 24 34.68 -12.46 -9.89
N MET A 25 34.33 -11.18 -10.04
CA MET A 25 32.97 -10.67 -10.27
C MET A 25 32.66 -10.41 -11.76
N ASP A 26 33.45 -10.98 -12.68
CA ASP A 26 33.32 -10.82 -14.14
C ASP A 26 33.56 -9.40 -14.69
N PHE A 27 34.43 -8.61 -14.04
CA PHE A 27 34.90 -7.31 -14.53
C PHE A 27 36.39 -7.34 -14.92
N GLU A 28 36.84 -6.47 -15.82
CA GLU A 28 38.26 -6.43 -16.22
C GLU A 28 39.15 -5.89 -15.09
N ASN A 29 38.67 -4.91 -14.33
CA ASN A 29 39.38 -4.25 -13.23
C ASN A 29 38.42 -3.49 -12.29
N LEU A 30 38.96 -2.97 -11.19
CA LEU A 30 38.19 -2.28 -10.17
C LEU A 30 37.57 -0.96 -10.66
N GLU A 31 38.20 -0.27 -11.60
CA GLU A 31 37.69 0.99 -12.16
C GLU A 31 36.40 0.74 -12.96
N GLU A 32 36.39 -0.29 -13.81
CA GLU A 32 35.20 -0.72 -14.56
C GLU A 32 34.06 -1.12 -13.62
N MET A 33 34.37 -1.94 -12.60
CA MET A 33 33.38 -2.37 -11.61
C MET A 33 32.73 -1.17 -10.90
N LYS A 34 33.54 -0.20 -10.46
CA LYS A 34 33.05 1.02 -9.80
C LYS A 34 32.21 1.87 -10.74
N ALA A 35 32.60 2.00 -12.01
CA ALA A 35 31.86 2.77 -13.00
C ALA A 35 30.46 2.16 -13.21
N LYS A 36 30.37 0.84 -13.44
CA LYS A 36 29.09 0.17 -13.67
C LYS A 36 28.18 0.23 -12.45
N ILE A 37 28.69 -0.07 -11.25
CA ILE A 37 27.91 0.04 -10.01
C ILE A 37 27.47 1.50 -9.79
N GLY A 38 28.33 2.46 -10.09
CA GLY A 38 28.01 3.88 -9.98
C GLY A 38 26.86 4.30 -10.91
N GLU A 39 26.84 3.78 -12.14
CA GLU A 39 25.74 4.00 -13.09
C GLU A 39 24.43 3.37 -12.62
N GLU A 40 24.47 2.12 -12.15
CA GLU A 40 23.30 1.42 -11.59
C GLU A 40 22.72 2.15 -10.38
N LEU A 41 23.57 2.58 -9.44
CA LEU A 41 23.15 3.37 -8.27
C LEU A 41 22.58 4.74 -8.67
N LYS A 42 23.16 5.39 -9.69
CA LYS A 42 22.65 6.67 -10.17
C LYS A 42 21.24 6.52 -10.75
N ALA A 43 21.02 5.49 -11.57
CA ALA A 43 19.69 5.18 -12.10
C ALA A 43 18.70 4.85 -10.96
N GLN A 44 19.13 4.06 -9.97
CA GLN A 44 18.29 3.76 -8.81
C GLN A 44 17.89 5.00 -8.02
N VAL A 45 18.85 5.92 -7.78
CA VAL A 45 18.59 7.20 -7.11
C VAL A 45 17.66 8.08 -7.93
N GLU A 46 17.84 8.15 -9.25
CA GLU A 46 16.97 8.91 -10.15
C GLU A 46 15.52 8.42 -10.10
N HIS A 47 15.32 7.11 -10.19
CA HIS A 47 13.99 6.50 -10.10
C HIS A 47 13.39 6.64 -8.69
N SER A 48 14.20 6.56 -7.64
CA SER A 48 13.76 6.84 -6.27
C SER A 48 13.35 8.30 -6.09
N ASN A 49 14.05 9.24 -6.75
CA ASN A 49 13.68 10.65 -6.75
C ASN A 49 12.32 10.88 -7.44
N TYR A 50 11.97 10.10 -8.47
CA TYR A 50 10.63 10.17 -9.06
C TYR A 50 9.53 9.81 -8.06
N GLU A 51 9.74 8.78 -7.23
CA GLU A 51 8.81 8.43 -6.17
C GLU A 51 8.75 9.50 -5.06
N ALA A 52 9.90 10.08 -4.70
CA ALA A 52 9.95 11.18 -3.76
C ALA A 52 9.19 12.42 -4.28
N GLN A 53 9.34 12.75 -5.56
CA GLN A 53 8.59 13.83 -6.22
C GLN A 53 7.09 13.54 -6.24
N ASN A 54 6.69 12.30 -6.59
CA ASN A 54 5.29 11.86 -6.57
C ASN A 54 4.68 12.06 -5.18
N ASN A 55 5.38 11.65 -4.12
CA ASN A 55 4.95 11.85 -2.74
C ASN A 55 4.88 13.33 -2.35
N ALA A 56 5.87 14.13 -2.75
CA ALA A 56 5.89 15.56 -2.49
C ALA A 56 4.70 16.29 -3.15
N ILE A 57 4.32 15.90 -4.36
CA ILE A 57 3.13 16.43 -5.06
C ILE A 57 1.87 16.13 -4.25
N ILE A 58 1.65 14.88 -3.84
CA ILE A 58 0.47 14.52 -3.04
C ILE A 58 0.44 15.30 -1.73
N ASN A 59 1.57 15.37 -1.02
CA ASN A 59 1.66 16.09 0.24
C ASN A 59 1.39 17.58 0.06
N ALA A 60 1.92 18.21 -1.00
CA ALA A 60 1.66 19.60 -1.30
C ALA A 60 0.18 19.86 -1.65
N LEU A 61 -0.45 18.96 -2.42
CA LEU A 61 -1.87 19.04 -2.75
C LEU A 61 -2.76 18.90 -1.51
N PHE A 62 -2.45 17.93 -0.63
CA PHE A 62 -3.15 17.76 0.64
C PHE A 62 -2.98 18.97 1.55
N LYS A 63 -1.75 19.47 1.75
CA LYS A 63 -1.48 20.68 2.56
C LYS A 63 -2.23 21.91 2.04
N LYS A 64 -2.35 22.06 0.71
CA LYS A 64 -3.06 23.19 0.10
C LYS A 64 -4.57 23.11 0.29
N LYS A 65 -5.14 21.91 0.28
CA LYS A 65 -6.57 21.68 0.49
C LYS A 65 -6.78 20.45 1.38
N PRO A 66 -6.64 20.60 2.71
CA PRO A 66 -6.83 19.49 3.62
C PRO A 66 -8.29 19.04 3.56
N PHE A 67 -8.50 17.74 3.67
CA PHE A 67 -9.81 17.13 3.77
C PHE A 67 -9.76 16.02 4.81
N LYS A 68 -10.92 15.73 5.40
CA LYS A 68 -11.05 14.66 6.40
C LYS A 68 -11.32 13.34 5.71
N ILE A 69 -10.68 12.28 6.22
CA ILE A 69 -10.90 10.92 5.76
C ILE A 69 -12.16 10.38 6.45
N PRO A 70 -13.15 9.82 5.71
CA PRO A 70 -14.30 9.17 6.32
C PRO A 70 -13.88 7.99 7.21
N PRO A 71 -14.32 7.94 8.49
CA PRO A 71 -13.86 6.93 9.45
C PRO A 71 -14.21 5.50 9.03
N MET A 72 -15.38 5.29 8.42
CA MET A 72 -15.84 3.96 7.97
C MET A 72 -14.95 3.39 6.86
N THR A 73 -14.47 4.22 5.95
CA THR A 73 -13.55 3.78 4.88
C THR A 73 -12.18 3.42 5.45
N LEU A 74 -11.68 4.21 6.40
CA LEU A 74 -10.39 3.94 7.04
C LEU A 74 -10.46 2.67 7.89
N LYS A 75 -11.53 2.47 8.65
CA LYS A 75 -11.75 1.28 9.48
C LYS A 75 -11.80 0.01 8.64
N SER A 76 -12.54 0.00 7.53
CA SER A 76 -12.60 -1.16 6.64
C SER A 76 -11.22 -1.56 6.13
N ILE A 77 -10.39 -0.59 5.73
CA ILE A 77 -9.02 -0.85 5.26
C ILE A 77 -8.17 -1.41 6.41
N ILE A 78 -8.26 -0.82 7.61
CA ILE A 78 -7.54 -1.30 8.79
C ILE A 78 -7.97 -2.72 9.16
N ASP A 79 -9.26 -3.02 9.15
CA ASP A 79 -9.81 -4.33 9.49
C ASP A 79 -9.31 -5.41 8.50
N ASP A 80 -9.27 -5.10 7.21
CA ASP A 80 -8.72 -5.99 6.18
C ASP A 80 -7.22 -6.27 6.40
N TYR A 81 -6.43 -5.22 6.66
CA TYR A 81 -5.01 -5.36 6.96
C TYR A 81 -4.77 -6.14 8.26
N ALA A 82 -5.51 -5.79 9.33
CA ALA A 82 -5.45 -6.42 10.64
C ALA A 82 -5.77 -7.91 10.57
N ALA A 83 -6.80 -8.28 9.81
CA ALA A 83 -7.16 -9.68 9.57
C ALA A 83 -6.04 -10.44 8.83
N SER A 84 -5.45 -9.84 7.79
CA SER A 84 -4.40 -10.47 6.99
C SER A 84 -3.09 -10.69 7.77
N LEU A 85 -2.79 -9.81 8.73
CA LEU A 85 -1.56 -9.84 9.53
C LEU A 85 -1.77 -10.44 10.93
N HIS A 86 -3.01 -10.80 11.28
CA HIS A 86 -3.41 -11.23 12.63
C HIS A 86 -3.02 -10.23 13.73
N ILE A 87 -3.26 -8.95 13.47
CA ILE A 87 -2.93 -7.82 14.34
C ILE A 87 -4.22 -7.30 14.98
N ASP A 88 -4.21 -7.03 16.28
CA ASP A 88 -5.31 -6.37 16.99
C ASP A 88 -4.92 -4.95 17.44
N GLU A 89 -5.88 -4.23 18.03
CA GLU A 89 -5.72 -2.86 18.53
C GLU A 89 -4.63 -2.70 19.60
N ASN A 90 -4.26 -3.79 20.29
CA ASN A 90 -3.23 -3.79 21.34
C ASN A 90 -1.84 -4.10 20.78
N HIS A 91 -1.73 -4.48 19.51
CA HIS A 91 -0.46 -4.80 18.89
C HIS A 91 0.42 -3.55 18.77
N PRO A 92 1.74 -3.61 19.08
CA PRO A 92 2.64 -2.44 19.08
C PRO A 92 2.71 -1.69 17.74
N LEU A 93 2.41 -2.38 16.64
CA LEU A 93 2.41 -1.80 15.29
C LEU A 93 1.03 -1.31 14.82
N TYR A 94 -0.03 -1.44 15.61
CA TYR A 94 -1.39 -1.07 15.19
C TYR A 94 -1.46 0.36 14.64
N ASN A 95 -0.94 1.34 15.40
CA ASN A 95 -0.90 2.74 14.97
C ASN A 95 -0.08 2.97 13.70
N TYR A 96 0.97 2.18 13.46
CA TYR A 96 1.73 2.27 12.20
C TYR A 96 0.82 1.91 11.02
N TYR A 97 0.06 0.82 11.11
CA TYR A 97 -0.87 0.40 10.05
C TYR A 97 -2.06 1.36 9.88
N VAL A 98 -2.57 1.96 10.96
CA VAL A 98 -3.58 3.03 10.87
C VAL A 98 -3.05 4.20 10.03
N ASN A 99 -1.81 4.63 10.29
CA ASN A 99 -1.19 5.69 9.52
C ASN A 99 -0.95 5.27 8.06
N GLU A 100 -0.47 4.07 7.80
CA GLU A 100 -0.29 3.55 6.42
C GLU A 100 -1.60 3.51 5.64
N ALA A 101 -2.68 3.02 6.26
CA ALA A 101 -4.02 3.00 5.66
C ALA A 101 -4.53 4.42 5.35
N ALA A 102 -4.30 5.37 6.26
CA ALA A 102 -4.65 6.78 6.04
C ALA A 102 -3.84 7.40 4.89
N ASN A 103 -2.52 7.16 4.84
CA ASN A 103 -1.64 7.59 3.75
C ASN A 103 -2.15 7.06 2.40
N TYR A 104 -2.42 5.75 2.33
CA TYR A 104 -2.92 5.09 1.13
C TYR A 104 -4.22 5.73 0.64
N LEU A 105 -5.18 5.92 1.54
CA LEU A 105 -6.50 6.47 1.19
C LEU A 105 -6.42 7.94 0.75
N VAL A 106 -5.59 8.76 1.41
CA VAL A 106 -5.38 10.16 0.99
C VAL A 106 -4.76 10.22 -0.40
N ARG A 107 -3.72 9.40 -0.64
CA ARG A 107 -3.11 9.30 -1.97
C ARG A 107 -4.14 8.87 -3.01
N TYR A 108 -4.90 7.83 -2.72
CA TYR A 108 -5.95 7.32 -3.59
C TYR A 108 -6.95 8.42 -3.97
N LEU A 109 -7.53 9.12 -2.99
CA LEU A 109 -8.55 10.15 -3.20
C LEU A 109 -8.01 11.34 -4.00
N ILE A 110 -6.78 11.77 -3.73
CA ILE A 110 -6.15 12.87 -4.48
C ILE A 110 -5.94 12.46 -5.93
N VAL A 111 -5.33 11.29 -6.17
CA VAL A 111 -5.04 10.84 -7.54
C VAL A 111 -6.31 10.54 -8.32
N ASP A 112 -7.33 9.99 -7.67
CA ASP A 112 -8.65 9.78 -8.27
C ASP A 112 -9.30 11.09 -8.73
N SER A 113 -9.28 12.13 -7.89
CA SER A 113 -9.77 13.47 -8.29
C SER A 113 -8.92 14.12 -9.38
N LEU A 114 -7.62 13.78 -9.48
CA LEU A 114 -6.77 14.26 -10.57
C LEU A 114 -7.08 13.54 -11.88
N ARG A 115 -7.37 12.24 -11.87
CA ARG A 115 -7.71 11.44 -13.06
C ARG A 115 -8.97 11.96 -13.76
N GLU A 116 -9.94 12.49 -13.02
CA GLU A 116 -11.13 13.15 -13.60
C GLU A 116 -10.77 14.39 -14.45
N LYS A 117 -9.63 15.03 -14.18
CA LYS A 117 -9.23 16.31 -14.78
C LYS A 117 -8.08 16.16 -15.78
N ILE A 118 -7.22 15.18 -15.57
CA ILE A 118 -6.02 14.93 -16.35
C ILE A 118 -6.12 13.50 -16.86
N HIS A 119 -6.60 13.35 -18.09
CA HIS A 119 -6.64 12.04 -18.72
C HIS A 119 -5.25 11.64 -19.22
N ILE A 120 -4.84 10.43 -18.87
CA ILE A 120 -3.63 9.77 -19.35
C ILE A 120 -4.04 8.48 -20.04
N GLU A 121 -3.86 8.45 -21.35
CA GLU A 121 -3.99 7.21 -22.13
C GLU A 121 -2.64 6.49 -22.09
N VAL A 122 -2.63 5.26 -21.58
CA VAL A 122 -1.40 4.47 -21.42
C VAL A 122 -1.08 3.77 -22.72
N SER A 123 0.07 4.10 -23.30
CA SER A 123 0.63 3.38 -24.45
C SER A 123 1.48 2.19 -24.04
N GLU A 124 1.83 1.35 -25.01
CA GLU A 124 2.76 0.23 -24.78
C GLU A 124 4.16 0.71 -24.35
N ASP A 125 4.64 1.82 -24.90
CA ASP A 125 5.92 2.42 -24.51
C ASP A 125 5.89 2.87 -23.04
N MET A 126 4.78 3.47 -22.61
CA MET A 126 4.57 3.87 -21.22
C MET A 126 4.53 2.65 -20.28
N ILE A 127 3.91 1.55 -20.70
CA ILE A 127 3.93 0.30 -19.94
C ILE A 127 5.38 -0.20 -19.80
N ASN A 128 6.14 -0.23 -20.89
CA ASN A 128 7.53 -0.69 -20.84
C ASN A 128 8.41 0.20 -19.95
N GLU A 129 8.27 1.53 -20.05
CA GLU A 129 8.97 2.48 -19.18
C GLU A 129 8.58 2.28 -17.70
N PHE A 130 7.29 2.07 -17.41
CA PHE A 130 6.85 1.82 -16.05
C PHE A 130 7.41 0.48 -15.51
N ILE A 131 7.44 -0.58 -16.32
CA ILE A 131 8.08 -1.85 -15.94
C ILE A 131 9.56 -1.65 -15.65
N GLU A 132 10.28 -0.90 -16.49
CA GLU A 132 11.69 -0.59 -16.27
C GLU A 132 11.89 0.17 -14.96
N HIS A 133 11.06 1.17 -14.71
CA HIS A 133 11.08 1.92 -13.45
C HIS A 133 10.88 0.99 -12.24
N ARG A 134 9.91 0.06 -12.28
CA ARG A 134 9.68 -0.89 -11.19
C ARG A 134 10.80 -1.93 -11.06
N ALA A 135 11.41 -2.34 -12.17
CA ALA A 135 12.56 -3.24 -12.17
C ALA A 135 13.77 -2.59 -11.48
N ILE A 136 14.09 -1.35 -11.83
CA ILE A 136 15.17 -0.55 -11.22
C ILE A 136 14.93 -0.41 -9.70
N LEU A 137 13.73 -0.01 -9.28
CA LEU A 137 13.41 0.15 -7.86
C LEU A 137 13.48 -1.16 -7.06
N SER A 138 13.19 -2.29 -7.71
CA SER A 138 13.28 -3.62 -7.09
C SER A 138 14.67 -4.26 -7.20
N ASN A 139 15.67 -3.51 -7.68
CA ASN A 139 17.02 -4.00 -7.94
C ASN A 139 17.01 -5.29 -8.77
N SER A 140 16.19 -5.31 -9.83
CA SER A 140 15.99 -6.45 -10.70
C SER A 140 16.13 -6.06 -12.17
N SER A 141 16.42 -7.04 -13.02
CA SER A 141 16.35 -6.83 -14.47
C SER A 141 14.89 -6.73 -14.92
N VAL A 142 14.64 -6.08 -16.06
CA VAL A 142 13.29 -6.00 -16.65
C VAL A 142 12.69 -7.40 -16.85
N ALA A 143 13.49 -8.36 -17.34
CA ALA A 143 13.04 -9.74 -17.51
C ALA A 143 12.70 -10.41 -16.18
N GLY A 144 13.56 -10.25 -15.16
CA GLY A 144 13.32 -10.81 -13.83
C GLY A 144 12.12 -10.19 -13.12
N TYR A 145 11.88 -8.89 -13.32
CA TYR A 145 10.67 -8.23 -12.83
C TYR A 145 9.42 -8.77 -13.52
N LYS A 146 9.44 -8.90 -14.86
CA LYS A 146 8.32 -9.45 -15.64
C LYS A 146 7.95 -10.86 -15.21
N GLU A 147 8.94 -11.73 -15.02
CA GLU A 147 8.74 -13.11 -14.56
C GLU A 147 8.09 -13.16 -13.17
N LYS A 148 8.61 -12.38 -12.21
CA LYS A 148 8.10 -12.37 -10.83
C LYS A 148 6.72 -11.73 -10.68
N ASN A 149 6.32 -10.87 -11.62
CA ASN A 149 5.11 -10.04 -11.51
C ASN A 149 4.13 -10.27 -12.69
N GLU A 150 4.19 -11.42 -13.36
CA GLU A 150 3.43 -11.68 -14.59
C GLU A 150 1.91 -11.45 -14.41
N ASP A 151 1.32 -11.98 -13.34
CA ASP A 151 -0.11 -11.84 -13.05
C ASP A 151 -0.48 -10.38 -12.74
N TYR A 152 0.37 -9.69 -11.99
CA TYR A 152 0.16 -8.28 -11.67
C TYR A 152 0.26 -7.41 -12.91
N ILE A 153 1.26 -7.61 -13.79
CA ILE A 153 1.44 -6.83 -15.03
C ILE A 153 0.23 -6.95 -15.97
N LYS A 154 -0.48 -8.09 -15.95
CA LYS A 154 -1.69 -8.31 -16.76
C LYS A 154 -2.97 -7.77 -16.10
N SER A 155 -2.90 -7.27 -14.87
CA SER A 155 -4.06 -6.80 -14.13
C SER A 155 -4.42 -5.35 -14.46
N ASP A 156 -5.68 -5.00 -14.29
CA ASP A 156 -6.16 -3.61 -14.40
C ASP A 156 -5.47 -2.69 -13.36
N ASN A 157 -5.04 -3.24 -12.23
CA ASN A 157 -4.31 -2.50 -11.20
C ASN A 157 -2.96 -2.01 -11.74
N PHE A 158 -2.24 -2.83 -12.51
CA PHE A 158 -0.96 -2.40 -13.10
C PHE A 158 -1.15 -1.25 -14.09
N ILE A 159 -2.19 -1.32 -14.93
CA ILE A 159 -2.52 -0.24 -15.86
C ILE A 159 -2.88 1.04 -15.10
N ARG A 160 -3.65 0.92 -14.01
CA ARG A 160 -4.00 2.05 -13.14
C ARG A 160 -2.77 2.65 -12.46
N ASP A 161 -1.85 1.82 -11.97
CA ASP A 161 -0.61 2.29 -11.33
C ASP A 161 0.31 3.00 -12.35
N ALA A 162 0.37 2.50 -13.59
CA ALA A 162 1.05 3.18 -14.69
C ALA A 162 0.38 4.54 -14.99
N GLN A 163 -0.95 4.59 -15.09
CA GLN A 163 -1.69 5.85 -15.28
C GLN A 163 -1.35 6.86 -14.19
N ASP A 164 -1.40 6.44 -12.93
CA ASP A 164 -1.15 7.27 -11.76
C ASP A 164 0.31 7.77 -11.73
N TYR A 165 1.28 6.91 -12.09
CA TYR A 165 2.68 7.29 -12.26
C TYR A 165 2.82 8.42 -13.30
N PHE A 166 2.36 8.20 -14.54
CA PHE A 166 2.53 9.20 -15.60
C PHE A 166 1.71 10.48 -15.39
N LEU A 167 0.55 10.37 -14.74
CA LEU A 167 -0.23 11.54 -14.32
C LEU A 167 0.59 12.42 -13.38
N LEU A 168 1.26 11.82 -12.39
CA LEU A 168 2.10 12.57 -11.44
C LEU A 168 3.38 13.08 -12.09
N ARG A 169 3.99 12.33 -13.01
CA ARG A 169 5.13 12.82 -13.82
C ARG A 169 4.75 14.08 -14.60
N LYS A 170 3.58 14.09 -15.24
CA LYS A 170 3.07 15.28 -15.96
C LYS A 170 2.84 16.47 -15.04
N ILE A 171 2.38 16.25 -13.81
CA ILE A 171 2.26 17.33 -12.81
C ILE A 171 3.65 17.80 -12.37
N ALA A 172 4.60 16.88 -12.19
CA ALA A 172 5.97 17.18 -11.78
C ALA A 172 6.66 18.15 -12.75
N GLU A 173 6.41 18.03 -14.06
CA GLU A 173 6.92 18.96 -15.09
C GLU A 173 6.51 20.43 -14.86
N THR A 174 5.41 20.66 -14.14
CA THR A 174 4.90 22.00 -13.83
C THR A 174 5.33 22.50 -12.45
N CYS A 175 6.01 21.66 -11.69
CA CYS A 175 6.38 21.91 -10.31
C CYS A 175 7.85 22.34 -10.19
N THR A 176 8.16 23.11 -9.15
CA THR A 176 9.54 23.39 -8.75
C THR A 176 9.84 22.58 -7.49
N PHE A 177 10.80 21.67 -7.60
CA PHE A 177 11.28 20.89 -6.47
C PHE A 177 12.47 21.59 -5.84
N ILE A 178 12.46 21.63 -4.51
CA ILE A 178 13.59 22.12 -3.70
C ILE A 178 14.20 20.93 -2.98
N GLU A 179 15.51 20.95 -2.79
CA GLU A 179 16.16 19.94 -1.97
C GLU A 179 15.58 19.97 -0.55
N PRO A 180 15.25 18.80 0.02
CA PRO A 180 14.71 18.75 1.38
C PRO A 180 15.77 19.25 2.36
N THR A 181 15.43 20.29 3.12
CA THR A 181 16.25 20.78 4.23
C THR A 181 15.78 20.11 5.53
N GLY A 182 16.46 19.06 5.99
CA GLY A 182 16.15 18.37 7.25
C GLY A 182 15.55 16.97 7.07
N GLU A 183 14.94 16.43 8.14
CA GLU A 183 14.26 15.12 8.12
C GLU A 183 12.93 15.20 7.36
N THR A 184 12.58 14.12 6.66
CA THR A 184 11.31 14.01 5.92
C THR A 184 10.13 13.93 6.90
N GLU A 185 9.35 15.00 7.03
CA GLU A 185 8.12 15.00 7.81
C GLU A 185 6.93 14.47 6.98
N TYR A 186 6.37 13.33 7.39
CA TYR A 186 5.09 12.85 6.89
C TYR A 186 3.95 13.69 7.51
N PRO A 187 2.95 14.14 6.73
CA PRO A 187 1.84 14.88 7.29
C PRO A 187 1.05 14.02 8.26
N ALA A 188 0.75 14.55 9.46
CA ALA A 188 -0.21 13.93 10.36
C ALA A 188 -1.62 14.09 9.77
N TYR A 189 -2.29 12.98 9.47
CA TYR A 189 -3.66 13.01 8.93
C TYR A 189 -4.67 13.14 10.06
N GLU A 190 -5.50 14.18 10.01
CA GLU A 190 -6.62 14.32 10.93
C GLU A 190 -7.76 13.37 10.53
N ILE A 191 -8.03 12.38 11.38
CA ILE A 191 -9.17 11.48 11.24
C ILE A 191 -10.41 12.22 11.74
N ALA A 192 -11.51 12.19 10.97
CA ALA A 192 -12.78 12.72 11.48
C ALA A 192 -13.23 11.91 12.71
N PRO A 193 -13.79 12.55 13.76
CA PRO A 193 -14.42 11.79 14.83
C PRO A 193 -15.51 10.89 14.25
N TYR A 194 -15.53 9.63 14.70
CA TYR A 194 -16.62 8.72 14.43
C TYR A 194 -17.83 9.17 15.25
N GLU A 195 -18.80 9.78 14.59
CA GLU A 195 -20.15 9.93 15.13
C GLU A 195 -20.93 8.69 14.66
N PRO A 196 -21.24 7.72 15.53
CA PRO A 196 -22.14 6.65 15.16
C PRO A 196 -23.45 7.30 14.70
N GLU A 197 -23.91 6.95 13.50
CA GLU A 197 -25.30 7.22 13.12
C GLU A 197 -26.16 6.55 14.19
N GLU A 198 -26.98 7.34 14.89
CA GLU A 198 -28.03 6.78 15.74
C GLU A 198 -28.86 5.89 14.82
N GLU A 199 -28.78 4.57 15.03
CA GLU A 199 -29.71 3.65 14.41
C GLU A 199 -31.11 4.16 14.76
N GLU A 200 -31.83 4.70 13.77
CA GLU A 200 -33.26 4.94 13.93
C GLU A 200 -33.86 3.57 14.26
N GLU A 201 -34.19 3.36 15.53
CA GLU A 201 -35.01 2.26 15.99
C GLU A 201 -36.30 2.30 15.17
N GLN A 202 -36.35 1.54 14.07
CA GLN A 202 -37.59 1.19 13.44
C GLN A 202 -38.36 0.34 14.45
N ASP A 203 -39.26 1.01 15.16
CA ASP A 203 -40.30 0.45 16.02
C ASP A 203 -41.13 -0.55 15.19
N ASN A 204 -40.65 -1.79 15.10
CA ASN A 204 -41.42 -2.93 14.62
C ASN A 204 -42.45 -3.28 15.69
N GLN A 205 -43.52 -2.48 15.75
CA GLN A 205 -44.80 -2.91 16.31
C GLN A 205 -45.44 -3.91 15.35
N ASP A 206 -45.03 -5.16 15.42
CA ASP A 206 -45.92 -6.27 15.11
C ASP A 206 -45.93 -7.23 16.31
N LYS A 207 -46.99 -7.11 17.10
CA LYS A 207 -47.31 -7.99 18.22
C LYS A 207 -47.51 -9.42 17.70
N PRO A 208 -47.14 -10.45 18.49
CA PRO A 208 -47.61 -11.80 18.23
C PRO A 208 -49.11 -11.88 18.53
N GLU A 209 -49.93 -12.26 17.55
CA GLU A 209 -51.28 -12.74 17.81
C GLU A 209 -51.19 -14.09 18.55
N GLU A 210 -51.31 -14.04 19.87
CA GLU A 210 -51.71 -15.18 20.68
C GLU A 210 -53.10 -15.63 20.22
N GLN A 211 -53.18 -16.82 19.61
CA GLN A 211 -54.45 -17.51 19.44
C GLN A 211 -54.89 -18.06 20.79
N GLU A 212 -55.80 -17.34 21.45
CA GLU A 212 -56.51 -17.80 22.64
C GLU A 212 -57.37 -19.04 22.32
N GLU A 213 -57.12 -20.12 23.06
CA GLU A 213 -58.01 -21.28 23.14
C GLU A 213 -59.38 -20.89 23.73
N PRO A 214 -60.50 -21.44 23.25
CA PRO A 214 -61.75 -21.35 23.98
C PRO A 214 -61.80 -22.39 25.10
N SER A 215 -62.05 -21.89 26.31
CA SER A 215 -62.37 -22.68 27.50
C SER A 215 -63.84 -23.13 27.48
N GLU A 216 -64.09 -24.40 27.83
CA GLU A 216 -65.38 -24.82 28.40
C GLU A 216 -65.12 -25.68 29.64
N GLU A 217 -65.39 -25.09 30.80
CA GLU A 217 -65.52 -25.78 32.08
C GLU A 217 -66.99 -26.16 32.31
N ASN A 218 -67.19 -27.36 32.89
CA ASN A 218 -68.43 -27.96 33.43
C ASN A 218 -69.37 -28.72 32.47
N VAL A 219 -69.41 -30.06 32.57
CA VAL A 219 -70.52 -30.77 33.26
C VAL A 219 -70.03 -32.06 33.95
N ARG A 220 -70.29 -32.08 35.26
CA ARG A 220 -70.42 -33.15 36.26
C ARG A 220 -70.54 -34.64 35.84
N LYS A 221 -69.89 -35.45 36.68
CA LYS A 221 -70.19 -36.80 37.22
C LYS A 221 -71.50 -37.51 36.83
N GLU A 222 -71.33 -38.82 36.59
CA GLU A 222 -72.18 -39.98 36.93
C GLU A 222 -73.66 -39.96 36.53
N GLU A 223 -74.08 -40.88 35.65
CA GLU A 223 -75.10 -41.90 35.97
C GLU A 223 -75.26 -42.94 34.83
N GLN A 224 -75.20 -44.21 35.24
CA GLN A 224 -75.76 -45.45 34.64
C GLN A 224 -75.03 -46.16 33.49
#